data_AF-A0A3M1MJN0-F1
#
_entry.id   AF-A0A3M1MJN0-F1
#
_cell.length_a   1.000
_cell.length_b   1.000
_cell.length_c   1.000
_cell.angle_alpha   90.00
_cell.angle_beta   90.00
_cell.angle_gamma   90.00
#
_symmetry.space_group_name_H-M   'P 1'
#
loop_
_entity.id
_entity.type
_entity.pdbx_description
1 polymer ?
#
loop_
_entity_poly.entity_id
_entity_poly.type
_entity_poly.pdbx_seq_one_letter_code
_entity_poly.pdbx_strand_id
1 'polypeptide(L)'
;MRVANLRTLIREGDFEGVQRAIDEFPELVFAHDPNPENWEERTALHCAARWAQLDVCKLLVERGAEVYSNPFTTYPPVFVADRYRVYPDRPNAQGVVDYFLREIPDRAEGTRGLGATIHIAARAGWADIVRRHLEMDPLAVHQRGMLGDTPLHWPCHNGHVEIVEMLLDAGADIEAEEIGCYGGKPLHWASEHAPEVVRLLLERGAEVDSVNAYPASPFRGITPLLFNALQKDDCAEVTRLLLDAGADANRVFQGRKALDIAMAENNHRIADVLRTSKPQQIAGARRIHGLPPLPARPPDAHKGTFGSALIIGGSRGMSGAVALAGVAALHAGAGLVSVAAPGCVAPIVAAAHPSYTTVWLAEEDGQVTPDCVKQVLGVVQRQSAVALGPGMGQSRAVRQVVVQLLAGVHRPMVIDADGLNALVDHLDALDKRPPPHPTVLTPHPGEFARLLRCSVAEVESNRAALAIQFAREHRVVLLLKGARTIVTDGERWYLNTTGGPALATGGSGDVLTGLVAALLAQGMPALDAARLAAHLHGLAGEIMGRQLNDRYATSRDLLDFLSPAWKQLDGGAVDG
;
A
#
# COMPACT_ATOMS: atom_id res chain seq x y z
N MET A 1 -40.04 -2.37 -40.50
CA MET A 1 -39.67 -2.11 -41.92
C MET A 1 -38.91 -0.79 -42.08
N ARG A 2 -39.45 0.36 -41.63
CA ARG A 2 -38.79 1.69 -41.78
C ARG A 2 -37.43 1.82 -41.07
N VAL A 3 -37.32 1.37 -39.81
CA VAL A 3 -36.04 1.37 -39.06
C VAL A 3 -34.96 0.50 -39.72
N ALA A 4 -35.35 -0.68 -40.20
CA ALA A 4 -34.43 -1.57 -40.92
C ALA A 4 -33.95 -0.94 -42.23
N ASN A 5 -34.84 -0.28 -42.97
CA ASN A 5 -34.50 0.43 -44.19
C ASN A 5 -33.52 1.58 -43.93
N LEU A 6 -33.76 2.40 -42.90
CA LEU A 6 -32.85 3.48 -42.53
C LEU A 6 -31.44 2.96 -42.22
N ARG A 7 -31.31 1.86 -41.47
CA ARG A 7 -30.00 1.27 -41.17
C ARG A 7 -29.28 0.77 -42.41
N THR A 8 -29.99 0.16 -43.35
CA THR A 8 -29.39 -0.24 -44.63
C THR A 8 -28.78 0.97 -45.36
N LEU A 9 -29.54 2.07 -45.45
CA LEU A 9 -29.05 3.32 -46.07
C LEU A 9 -27.80 3.87 -45.35
N ILE A 10 -27.78 3.83 -44.01
CA ILE A 10 -26.63 4.24 -43.21
C ILE A 10 -25.41 3.34 -43.50
N ARG A 11 -25.59 2.02 -43.56
CA ARG A 11 -24.50 1.07 -43.84
C ARG A 11 -23.91 1.27 -45.22
N GLU A 12 -24.76 1.57 -46.20
CA GLU A 12 -24.38 1.83 -47.59
C GLU A 12 -23.77 3.23 -47.80
N GLY A 13 -23.91 4.13 -46.82
CA GLY A 13 -23.43 5.51 -46.91
C GLY A 13 -24.30 6.40 -47.79
N ASP A 14 -25.57 6.05 -48.01
CA ASP A 14 -26.53 6.86 -48.78
C ASP A 14 -27.04 8.04 -47.93
N PHE A 15 -26.25 9.11 -47.87
CA PHE A 15 -26.59 10.31 -47.11
C PHE A 15 -27.93 10.94 -47.57
N GLU A 16 -28.17 11.05 -48.88
CA GLU A 16 -29.40 11.65 -49.41
C GLU A 16 -30.63 10.79 -49.11
N GLY A 17 -30.50 9.46 -49.17
CA GLY A 17 -31.54 8.52 -48.74
C GLY A 17 -31.84 8.64 -47.25
N VAL A 18 -30.81 8.72 -46.41
CA VAL A 18 -30.96 8.91 -44.96
C VAL A 18 -31.64 10.25 -44.65
N GLN A 19 -31.22 11.34 -45.30
CA GLN A 19 -31.79 12.67 -45.10
C GLN A 19 -33.27 12.70 -45.47
N ARG A 20 -33.64 12.18 -46.65
CA ARG A 20 -35.05 12.09 -47.07
C ARG A 20 -35.89 11.27 -46.08
N ALA A 21 -35.37 10.14 -45.62
CA ALA A 21 -36.09 9.28 -44.67
C ALA A 21 -36.33 9.98 -43.32
N ILE A 22 -35.35 10.74 -42.82
CA ILE A 22 -35.48 11.51 -41.57
C ILE A 22 -36.39 12.73 -41.75
N ASP A 23 -36.35 13.39 -42.90
CA ASP A 23 -37.23 14.53 -43.21
C ASP A 23 -38.70 14.09 -43.32
N GLU A 24 -38.97 12.92 -43.89
CA GLU A 24 -40.32 12.34 -43.98
C GLU A 24 -40.80 11.79 -42.62
N PHE A 25 -39.89 11.21 -41.82
CA PHE A 25 -40.19 10.58 -40.54
C PHE A 25 -39.17 10.97 -39.45
N PRO A 26 -39.33 12.15 -38.81
CA PRO A 26 -38.39 12.65 -37.80
C PRO A 26 -38.22 11.73 -36.58
N GLU A 27 -39.22 10.91 -36.25
CA GLU A 27 -39.17 9.96 -35.15
C GLU A 27 -38.11 8.86 -35.35
N LEU A 28 -37.67 8.63 -36.58
CA LEU A 28 -36.64 7.64 -36.89
C LEU A 28 -35.27 7.98 -36.27
N VAL A 29 -35.02 9.25 -35.93
CA VAL A 29 -33.81 9.69 -35.21
C VAL A 29 -33.68 8.99 -33.85
N PHE A 30 -34.81 8.80 -33.17
CA PHE A 30 -34.89 8.22 -31.82
C PHE A 30 -35.28 6.73 -31.83
N ALA A 31 -35.49 6.14 -33.01
CA ALA A 31 -35.95 4.77 -33.10
C ALA A 31 -34.90 3.77 -32.60
N HIS A 32 -35.34 2.82 -31.78
CA HIS A 32 -34.50 1.75 -31.24
C HIS A 32 -34.66 0.45 -32.03
N ASP A 33 -33.60 -0.35 -32.10
CA ASP A 33 -33.73 -1.77 -32.47
C ASP A 33 -34.61 -2.47 -31.42
N PRO A 34 -35.68 -3.17 -31.82
CA PRO A 34 -36.43 -4.01 -30.89
C PRO A 34 -35.62 -5.22 -30.40
N ASN A 35 -34.56 -5.64 -31.10
CA ASN A 35 -33.67 -6.68 -30.64
C ASN A 35 -32.61 -6.08 -29.67
N PRO A 36 -32.65 -6.42 -28.37
CA PRO A 36 -31.67 -5.93 -27.40
C PRO A 36 -30.24 -6.44 -27.64
N GLU A 37 -30.07 -7.52 -28.41
CA GLU A 37 -28.74 -8.05 -28.77
C GLU A 37 -28.00 -7.15 -29.77
N ASN A 38 -28.71 -6.31 -30.53
CA ASN A 38 -28.09 -5.40 -31.50
C ASN A 38 -27.67 -4.06 -30.87
N TRP A 39 -26.95 -4.14 -29.74
CA TRP A 39 -26.58 -2.99 -28.92
C TRP A 39 -25.67 -1.98 -29.66
N GLU A 40 -24.87 -2.44 -30.62
CA GLU A 40 -23.92 -1.63 -31.41
C GLU A 40 -24.58 -0.79 -32.52
N GLU A 41 -25.82 -1.11 -32.89
CA GLU A 41 -26.61 -0.36 -33.86
C GLU A 41 -27.99 -0.01 -33.30
N ARG A 42 -28.10 0.05 -31.97
CA ARG A 42 -29.38 0.19 -31.27
C ARG A 42 -30.14 1.44 -31.70
N THR A 43 -29.46 2.57 -31.91
CA THR A 43 -30.05 3.77 -32.52
C THR A 43 -29.47 4.01 -33.91
N ALA A 44 -30.11 4.89 -34.68
CA ALA A 44 -29.55 5.39 -35.94
C ALA A 44 -28.14 5.97 -35.75
N LEU A 45 -27.90 6.69 -34.64
CA LEU A 45 -26.60 7.27 -34.31
C LEU A 45 -25.54 6.21 -33.97
N HIS A 46 -25.92 5.13 -33.28
CA HIS A 46 -25.00 4.00 -33.04
C HIS A 46 -24.60 3.33 -34.36
N CYS A 47 -25.57 3.13 -35.26
CA CYS A 47 -25.31 2.59 -36.60
C CYS A 47 -24.38 3.51 -37.41
N ALA A 48 -24.65 4.82 -37.45
CA ALA A 48 -23.81 5.77 -38.16
C ALA A 48 -22.38 5.84 -37.59
N ALA A 49 -22.24 5.80 -36.26
CA ALA A 49 -20.96 5.78 -35.57
C ALA A 49 -20.16 4.50 -35.87
N ARG A 50 -20.79 3.32 -35.79
CA ARG A 50 -20.18 2.04 -36.14
C ARG A 50 -19.66 2.02 -37.57
N TRP A 51 -20.46 2.55 -38.49
CA TRP A 51 -20.14 2.52 -39.92
C TRP A 51 -19.29 3.72 -40.39
N ALA A 52 -18.82 4.56 -39.46
CA ALA A 52 -17.99 5.74 -39.71
C ALA A 52 -18.61 6.78 -40.68
N GLN A 53 -19.94 6.92 -40.65
CA GLN A 53 -20.67 7.87 -41.49
C GLN A 53 -20.73 9.26 -40.84
N LEU A 54 -19.67 10.05 -41.01
CA LEU A 54 -19.52 11.35 -40.33
C LEU A 54 -20.66 12.33 -40.63
N ASP A 55 -21.03 12.49 -41.88
CA ASP A 55 -22.08 13.46 -42.26
C ASP A 55 -23.46 13.02 -41.76
N VAL A 56 -23.72 11.70 -41.75
CA VAL A 56 -24.92 11.14 -41.12
C VAL A 56 -24.91 11.37 -39.60
N CYS A 57 -23.76 11.22 -38.93
CA CYS A 57 -23.63 11.51 -37.50
C CYS A 57 -23.95 12.99 -37.21
N LYS A 58 -23.42 13.92 -38.02
CA LYS A 58 -23.72 15.36 -37.90
C LYS A 58 -25.22 15.62 -38.05
N LEU A 59 -25.84 15.11 -39.11
CA LEU A 59 -27.27 15.24 -39.38
C LEU A 59 -28.11 14.71 -38.21
N LEU A 60 -27.84 13.48 -37.75
CA LEU A 60 -28.60 12.88 -36.65
C LEU A 60 -28.49 13.69 -35.36
N VAL A 61 -27.29 14.18 -35.04
CA VAL A 61 -27.07 15.03 -33.87
C VAL A 61 -27.79 16.37 -34.01
N GLU A 62 -27.73 17.03 -35.18
CA GLU A 62 -28.46 18.26 -35.46
C GLU A 62 -29.96 18.10 -35.20
N ARG A 63 -30.52 16.93 -35.55
CA ARG A 63 -31.92 16.53 -35.31
C ARG A 63 -32.22 16.04 -33.89
N GLY A 64 -31.25 16.14 -32.97
CA GLY A 64 -31.44 15.88 -31.55
C GLY A 64 -31.04 14.48 -31.07
N ALA A 65 -30.37 13.66 -31.89
CA ALA A 65 -29.83 12.38 -31.42
C ALA A 65 -28.79 12.61 -30.31
N GLU A 66 -28.96 11.91 -29.19
CA GLU A 66 -28.03 11.98 -28.06
C GLU A 66 -26.75 11.18 -28.32
N VAL A 67 -25.61 11.86 -28.31
CA VAL A 67 -24.27 11.28 -28.57
C VAL A 67 -23.78 10.40 -27.44
N TYR A 68 -24.27 10.65 -26.23
CA TYR A 68 -23.79 10.03 -25.00
C TYR A 68 -24.86 9.27 -24.24
N SER A 69 -26.04 9.10 -24.86
CA SER A 69 -27.10 8.26 -24.31
C SER A 69 -26.57 6.84 -24.11
N ASN A 70 -26.65 6.35 -22.88
CA ASN A 70 -26.47 4.95 -22.54
C ASN A 70 -27.84 4.39 -22.15
N PRO A 71 -28.60 3.79 -23.07
CA PRO A 71 -29.86 3.12 -22.73
C PRO A 71 -29.59 1.81 -21.96
N PHE A 72 -29.11 1.86 -20.72
CA PHE A 72 -28.91 0.77 -19.73
C PHE A 72 -28.20 -0.53 -20.18
N THR A 73 -27.96 -0.74 -21.48
CA THR A 73 -27.41 -1.98 -22.07
C THR A 73 -26.53 -1.70 -23.30
N THR A 74 -26.16 -0.45 -23.61
CA THR A 74 -25.28 -0.13 -24.75
C THR A 74 -24.19 0.88 -24.37
N TYR A 75 -23.06 0.85 -25.07
CA TYR A 75 -22.05 1.90 -24.94
C TYR A 75 -22.48 3.14 -25.74
N PRO A 76 -22.05 4.36 -25.32
CA PRO A 76 -22.27 5.58 -26.10
C PRO A 76 -21.81 5.46 -27.56
N PRO A 77 -22.50 6.08 -28.53
CA PRO A 77 -22.08 6.16 -29.93
C PRO A 77 -20.60 6.50 -30.15
N VAL A 78 -20.02 7.40 -29.34
CA VAL A 78 -18.59 7.75 -29.44
C VAL A 78 -17.65 6.58 -29.14
N PHE A 79 -18.02 5.72 -28.19
CA PHE A 79 -17.26 4.51 -27.89
C PHE A 79 -17.40 3.46 -29.00
N VAL A 80 -18.58 3.38 -29.63
CA VAL A 80 -18.77 2.50 -30.79
C VAL A 80 -17.90 2.95 -31.96
N ALA A 81 -17.83 4.26 -32.25
CA ALA A 81 -16.95 4.79 -33.29
C ALA A 81 -15.47 4.46 -33.01
N ASP A 82 -15.00 4.68 -31.78
CA ASP A 82 -13.62 4.38 -31.40
C ASP A 82 -13.31 2.87 -31.48
N ARG A 83 -14.20 2.01 -30.97
CA ARG A 83 -14.05 0.55 -31.01
C ARG A 83 -13.89 0.02 -32.43
N TYR A 84 -14.61 0.59 -33.39
CA TYR A 84 -14.64 0.11 -34.77
C TYR A 84 -13.65 0.84 -35.70
N ARG A 85 -12.88 1.81 -35.21
CA ARG A 85 -11.88 2.52 -36.05
C ARG A 85 -10.73 1.65 -36.53
N VAL A 86 -10.51 0.50 -35.89
CA VAL A 86 -9.45 -0.46 -36.26
C VAL A 86 -9.72 -1.18 -37.58
N TYR A 87 -10.96 -1.14 -38.07
CA TYR A 87 -11.32 -1.81 -39.32
C TYR A 87 -11.03 -0.93 -40.55
N PRO A 88 -10.37 -1.47 -41.59
CA PRO A 88 -9.91 -0.70 -42.74
C PRO A 88 -11.04 -0.16 -43.63
N ASP A 89 -12.25 -0.71 -43.54
CA ASP A 89 -13.46 -0.23 -44.22
C ASP A 89 -14.08 1.02 -43.55
N ARG A 90 -13.41 1.62 -42.56
CA ARG A 90 -13.89 2.76 -41.74
C ARG A 90 -12.93 3.95 -41.73
N PRO A 91 -12.53 4.52 -42.88
CA PRO A 91 -11.49 5.56 -42.93
C PRO A 91 -11.85 6.84 -42.15
N ASN A 92 -13.14 7.12 -41.96
CA ASN A 92 -13.62 8.35 -41.31
C ASN A 92 -13.88 8.19 -39.80
N ALA A 93 -13.58 7.03 -39.20
CA ALA A 93 -13.92 6.75 -37.80
C ALA A 93 -13.26 7.73 -36.83
N GLN A 94 -12.01 8.13 -37.08
CA GLN A 94 -11.33 9.14 -36.27
C GLN A 94 -12.03 10.51 -36.35
N GLY A 95 -12.52 10.89 -37.54
CA GLY A 95 -13.28 12.13 -37.71
C GLY A 95 -14.61 12.12 -36.94
N VAL A 96 -15.26 10.96 -36.83
CA VAL A 96 -16.47 10.78 -35.99
C VAL A 96 -16.13 10.92 -34.50
N VAL A 97 -15.04 10.28 -34.04
CA VAL A 97 -14.57 10.40 -32.66
C VAL A 97 -14.22 11.85 -32.34
N ASP A 98 -13.43 12.52 -33.17
CA ASP A 98 -13.04 13.91 -32.98
C ASP A 98 -14.26 14.85 -32.93
N TYR A 99 -15.22 14.67 -33.84
CA TYR A 99 -16.48 15.41 -33.85
C TYR A 99 -17.23 15.24 -32.53
N PHE A 100 -17.43 14.00 -32.09
CA PHE A 100 -18.10 13.72 -30.82
C PHE A 100 -17.32 14.23 -29.60
N LEU A 101 -15.99 14.25 -29.59
CA LEU A 101 -15.22 14.68 -28.41
C LEU A 101 -14.99 16.20 -28.32
N ARG A 102 -15.07 16.93 -29.44
CA ARG A 102 -14.72 18.36 -29.51
C ARG A 102 -15.89 19.28 -29.81
N GLU A 103 -16.79 18.88 -30.71
CA GLU A 103 -17.77 19.78 -31.33
C GLU A 103 -19.17 19.72 -30.70
N ILE A 104 -19.43 18.76 -29.79
CA ILE A 104 -20.77 18.51 -29.23
C ILE A 104 -20.81 18.32 -27.70
N PRO A 105 -20.01 19.00 -26.86
CA PRO A 105 -20.11 18.81 -25.40
C PRO A 105 -21.41 19.40 -24.80
N ASP A 106 -21.94 20.47 -25.41
CA ASP A 106 -23.05 21.27 -24.87
C ASP A 106 -24.43 20.57 -24.85
N ARG A 107 -24.56 19.42 -25.53
CA ARG A 107 -25.82 18.63 -25.58
C ARG A 107 -25.83 17.44 -24.61
N ALA A 108 -24.83 17.31 -23.75
CA ALA A 108 -24.63 16.15 -22.88
C ALA A 108 -25.14 16.40 -21.44
N GLU A 109 -26.41 16.79 -21.31
CA GLU A 109 -27.06 17.03 -20.03
C GLU A 109 -27.02 15.74 -19.17
N GLY A 110 -26.37 15.79 -18.00
CA GLY A 110 -26.08 14.63 -17.14
C GLY A 110 -24.63 14.13 -17.14
N THR A 111 -23.78 14.57 -18.07
CA THR A 111 -22.33 14.26 -18.11
C THR A 111 -21.44 15.46 -17.70
N ARG A 112 -22.07 16.50 -17.14
CA ARG A 112 -21.46 17.81 -16.84
C ARG A 112 -20.81 18.51 -18.04
N GLY A 113 -21.33 18.27 -19.25
CA GLY A 113 -20.85 18.95 -20.46
C GLY A 113 -19.53 18.42 -21.01
N LEU A 114 -19.05 17.24 -20.57
CA LEU A 114 -17.87 16.57 -21.14
C LEU A 114 -18.20 15.46 -22.12
N GLY A 115 -19.44 14.97 -22.10
CA GLY A 115 -19.91 13.96 -23.02
C GLY A 115 -19.61 12.52 -22.63
N ALA A 116 -18.37 12.16 -22.31
CA ALA A 116 -18.02 10.80 -21.86
C ALA A 116 -17.78 10.75 -20.35
N THR A 117 -18.05 9.62 -19.69
CA THR A 117 -17.64 9.44 -18.28
C THR A 117 -16.13 9.28 -18.18
N ILE A 118 -15.53 9.62 -17.03
CA ILE A 118 -14.10 9.45 -16.79
C ILE A 118 -13.64 7.99 -16.98
N HIS A 119 -14.50 7.01 -16.66
CA HIS A 119 -14.22 5.58 -16.87
C HIS A 119 -14.02 5.24 -18.34
N ILE A 120 -14.93 5.72 -19.20
CA ILE A 120 -14.87 5.47 -20.64
C ILE A 120 -13.64 6.16 -21.24
N ALA A 121 -13.40 7.42 -20.85
CA ALA A 121 -12.23 8.17 -21.30
C ALA A 121 -10.92 7.49 -20.89
N ALA A 122 -10.80 7.05 -19.64
CA ALA A 122 -9.62 6.34 -19.14
C ALA A 122 -9.41 5.00 -19.86
N ARG A 123 -10.49 4.24 -20.11
CA ARG A 123 -10.44 3.00 -20.88
C ARG A 123 -9.98 3.23 -22.32
N ALA A 124 -10.53 4.26 -22.99
CA ALA A 124 -10.26 4.54 -24.39
C ALA A 124 -8.92 5.24 -24.64
N GLY A 125 -8.22 5.69 -23.59
CA GLY A 125 -6.94 6.40 -23.75
C GLY A 125 -7.10 7.91 -24.02
N TRP A 126 -8.26 8.50 -23.74
CA TRP A 126 -8.51 9.92 -24.00
C TRP A 126 -7.97 10.81 -22.86
N ALA A 127 -6.64 10.92 -22.75
CA ALA A 127 -5.95 11.60 -21.66
C ALA A 127 -6.45 13.04 -21.41
N ASP A 128 -6.69 13.82 -22.47
CA ASP A 128 -7.22 15.20 -22.36
C ASP A 128 -8.61 15.27 -21.71
N ILE A 129 -9.43 14.24 -21.90
CA ILE A 129 -10.77 14.17 -21.29
C ILE A 129 -10.66 13.74 -19.84
N VAL A 130 -9.77 12.79 -19.53
CA VAL A 130 -9.48 12.40 -18.14
C VAL A 130 -8.97 13.61 -17.34
N ARG A 131 -8.01 14.37 -17.90
CA ARG A 131 -7.49 15.59 -17.27
C ARG A 131 -8.59 16.60 -16.97
N ARG A 132 -9.44 16.90 -17.96
CA ARG A 132 -10.57 17.83 -17.77
C ARG A 132 -11.59 17.34 -16.74
N HIS A 133 -11.85 16.03 -16.65
CA HIS A 133 -12.70 15.47 -15.59
C HIS A 133 -12.10 15.74 -14.20
N LEU A 134 -10.80 15.49 -14.02
CA LEU A 134 -10.12 15.69 -12.75
C LEU A 134 -10.02 17.18 -12.36
N GLU A 135 -9.84 18.07 -13.33
CA GLU A 135 -9.81 19.53 -13.11
C GLU A 135 -11.17 20.07 -12.67
N MET A 136 -12.27 19.58 -13.23
CA MET A 136 -13.62 20.02 -12.87
C MET A 136 -14.16 19.34 -11.61
N ASP A 137 -13.77 18.09 -11.36
CA ASP A 137 -14.15 17.35 -10.16
C ASP A 137 -13.03 16.41 -9.71
N PRO A 138 -12.23 16.82 -8.71
CA PRO A 138 -11.19 15.97 -8.16
C PRO A 138 -11.71 14.63 -7.61
N LEU A 139 -13.00 14.54 -7.22
CA LEU A 139 -13.59 13.30 -6.73
C LEU A 139 -13.96 12.31 -7.85
N ALA A 140 -13.93 12.74 -9.12
CA ALA A 140 -14.19 11.86 -10.25
C ALA A 140 -13.23 10.66 -10.31
N VAL A 141 -12.02 10.81 -9.74
CA VAL A 141 -11.01 9.76 -9.61
C VAL A 141 -11.51 8.54 -8.81
N HIS A 142 -12.51 8.71 -7.95
CA HIS A 142 -13.10 7.66 -7.11
C HIS A 142 -14.47 7.16 -7.61
N GLN A 143 -14.96 7.69 -8.73
CA GLN A 143 -16.25 7.27 -9.28
C GLN A 143 -16.21 5.76 -9.57
N ARG A 144 -17.35 5.07 -9.46
CA ARG A 144 -17.47 3.65 -9.77
C ARG A 144 -18.20 3.45 -11.09
N GLY A 145 -17.68 2.56 -11.92
CA GLY A 145 -18.27 2.13 -13.19
C GLY A 145 -19.36 1.08 -13.00
N MET A 146 -19.92 0.60 -14.11
CA MET A 146 -21.00 -0.40 -14.10
C MET A 146 -20.56 -1.78 -13.57
N LEU A 147 -19.26 -2.09 -13.68
CA LEU A 147 -18.69 -3.30 -13.10
C LEU A 147 -18.16 -3.04 -11.69
N GLY A 148 -18.37 -1.84 -11.13
CA GLY A 148 -17.76 -1.44 -9.86
C GLY A 148 -16.26 -1.22 -9.95
N ASP A 149 -15.70 -1.14 -11.15
CA ASP A 149 -14.37 -0.68 -11.44
C ASP A 149 -14.21 0.81 -11.09
N THR A 150 -12.99 1.23 -10.77
CA THR A 150 -12.60 2.65 -10.68
C THR A 150 -11.95 3.09 -12.00
N PRO A 151 -11.78 4.41 -12.25
CA PRO A 151 -11.13 4.90 -13.47
C PRO A 151 -9.71 4.37 -13.66
N LEU A 152 -9.06 3.87 -12.60
CA LEU A 152 -7.70 3.32 -12.63
C LEU A 152 -7.62 1.90 -13.25
N HIS A 153 -8.69 1.10 -13.23
CA HIS A 153 -8.63 -0.32 -13.60
C HIS A 153 -8.37 -0.56 -15.10
N TRP A 154 -9.22 -0.02 -15.96
CA TRP A 154 -9.09 -0.20 -17.42
C TRP A 154 -7.80 0.35 -18.03
N PRO A 155 -7.33 1.58 -17.70
CA PRO A 155 -6.06 2.06 -18.23
C PRO A 155 -4.88 1.19 -17.76
N CYS A 156 -4.99 0.54 -16.59
CA CYS A 156 -3.98 -0.42 -16.15
C CYS A 156 -3.92 -1.66 -17.04
N HIS A 157 -5.06 -2.25 -17.39
CA HIS A 157 -5.12 -3.39 -18.33
C HIS A 157 -4.71 -2.97 -19.75
N ASN A 158 -5.18 -1.83 -20.24
CA ASN A 158 -4.91 -1.36 -21.61
C ASN A 158 -3.49 -0.77 -21.82
N GLY A 159 -2.67 -0.64 -20.76
CA GLY A 159 -1.31 -0.10 -20.88
C GLY A 159 -1.24 1.43 -21.03
N HIS A 160 -2.27 2.18 -20.64
CA HIS A 160 -2.31 3.64 -20.77
C HIS A 160 -1.52 4.35 -19.66
N VAL A 161 -0.18 4.24 -19.70
CA VAL A 161 0.74 4.71 -18.64
C VAL A 161 0.49 6.16 -18.22
N GLU A 162 0.33 7.09 -19.18
CA GLU A 162 0.07 8.52 -18.89
C GLU A 162 -1.20 8.71 -18.05
N ILE A 163 -2.27 7.97 -18.37
CA ILE A 163 -3.54 8.07 -17.64
C ILE A 163 -3.41 7.44 -16.25
N VAL A 164 -2.71 6.32 -16.13
CA VAL A 164 -2.44 5.68 -14.83
C VAL A 164 -1.68 6.64 -13.92
N GLU A 165 -0.62 7.26 -14.42
CA GLU A 165 0.15 8.26 -13.67
C GLU A 165 -0.72 9.44 -13.24
N MET A 166 -1.48 10.01 -14.18
CA MET A 166 -2.40 11.14 -13.90
C MET A 166 -3.44 10.81 -12.83
N LEU A 167 -4.03 9.62 -12.88
CA LEU A 167 -5.03 9.18 -11.90
C LEU A 167 -4.41 8.94 -10.52
N LEU A 168 -3.23 8.33 -10.45
CA LEU A 168 -2.50 8.13 -9.19
C LEU A 168 -2.10 9.47 -8.56
N ASP A 169 -1.63 10.42 -9.36
CA ASP A 169 -1.27 11.78 -8.90
C ASP A 169 -2.50 12.56 -8.40
N ALA A 170 -3.68 12.28 -8.97
CA ALA A 170 -4.96 12.81 -8.51
C ALA A 170 -5.54 12.08 -7.28
N GLY A 171 -4.82 11.10 -6.73
CA GLY A 171 -5.21 10.39 -5.50
C GLY A 171 -6.03 9.11 -5.72
N ALA A 172 -6.00 8.52 -6.92
CA ALA A 172 -6.60 7.20 -7.13
C ALA A 172 -6.05 6.17 -6.15
N ASP A 173 -6.93 5.37 -5.54
CA ASP A 173 -6.53 4.27 -4.67
C ASP A 173 -5.88 3.15 -5.49
N ILE A 174 -4.58 2.97 -5.28
CA ILE A 174 -3.75 1.97 -5.98
C ILE A 174 -4.14 0.52 -5.63
N GLU A 175 -4.81 0.31 -4.49
CA GLU A 175 -5.30 -0.99 -4.04
C GLU A 175 -6.83 -1.14 -4.22
N ALA A 176 -7.46 -0.24 -4.98
CA ALA A 176 -8.90 -0.26 -5.19
C ALA A 176 -9.39 -1.62 -5.71
N GLU A 177 -10.43 -2.16 -5.09
CA GLU A 177 -11.03 -3.43 -5.53
C GLU A 177 -12.15 -3.19 -6.52
N GLU A 178 -12.11 -3.81 -7.69
CA GLU A 178 -13.27 -3.99 -8.56
C GLU A 178 -14.27 -4.95 -7.88
N ILE A 179 -15.58 -4.67 -7.94
CA ILE A 179 -16.58 -5.39 -7.09
C ILE A 179 -17.64 -6.19 -7.87
N GLY A 180 -17.62 -6.20 -9.20
CA GLY A 180 -18.66 -6.81 -10.04
C GLY A 180 -18.25 -8.09 -10.78
N CYS A 181 -16.96 -8.40 -10.90
CA CYS A 181 -16.44 -9.49 -11.72
C CYS A 181 -15.54 -10.42 -10.92
N TYR A 182 -14.29 -10.04 -10.66
CA TYR A 182 -13.33 -10.93 -10.03
C TYR A 182 -12.57 -10.31 -8.85
N GLY A 183 -12.86 -9.07 -8.44
CA GLY A 183 -12.20 -8.53 -7.25
C GLY A 183 -10.79 -8.00 -7.51
N GLY A 184 -10.38 -7.95 -8.78
CA GLY A 184 -9.00 -7.62 -9.15
C GLY A 184 -8.69 -6.16 -8.84
N LYS A 185 -7.51 -5.92 -8.30
CA LYS A 185 -6.95 -4.57 -8.06
C LYS A 185 -6.21 -4.07 -9.31
N PRO A 186 -5.85 -2.78 -9.42
CA PRO A 186 -5.10 -2.25 -10.56
C PRO A 186 -3.89 -3.11 -10.98
N LEU A 187 -3.13 -3.65 -10.02
CA LEU A 187 -1.99 -4.52 -10.30
C LEU A 187 -2.39 -5.87 -10.91
N HIS A 188 -3.52 -6.47 -10.53
CA HIS A 188 -4.03 -7.68 -11.20
C HIS A 188 -4.36 -7.42 -12.67
N TRP A 189 -5.00 -6.28 -12.95
CA TRP A 189 -5.38 -5.88 -14.31
C TRP A 189 -4.16 -5.59 -15.18
N ALA A 190 -3.18 -4.84 -14.65
CA ALA A 190 -1.92 -4.58 -15.34
C ALA A 190 -1.11 -5.87 -15.58
N SER A 191 -1.20 -6.81 -14.64
CA SER A 191 -0.48 -8.08 -14.72
C SER A 191 -0.97 -9.02 -15.82
N GLU A 192 -2.03 -8.62 -16.53
CA GLU A 192 -2.48 -9.37 -17.69
C GLU A 192 -1.49 -9.29 -18.85
N HIS A 193 -1.05 -8.08 -19.22
CA HIS A 193 -0.15 -7.86 -20.37
C HIS A 193 0.52 -6.47 -20.43
N ALA A 194 0.52 -5.67 -19.35
CA ALA A 194 1.00 -4.28 -19.37
C ALA A 194 2.25 -4.06 -18.49
N PRO A 195 3.47 -4.44 -18.95
CA PRO A 195 4.69 -4.39 -18.14
C PRO A 195 5.07 -2.97 -17.68
N GLU A 196 4.87 -1.94 -18.50
CA GLU A 196 5.17 -0.55 -18.13
C GLU A 196 4.25 -0.06 -17.00
N VAL A 197 2.96 -0.43 -17.05
CA VAL A 197 2.02 -0.12 -15.98
C VAL A 197 2.36 -0.90 -14.71
N VAL A 198 2.72 -2.19 -14.82
CA VAL A 198 3.15 -3.00 -13.67
C VAL A 198 4.34 -2.33 -12.98
N ARG A 199 5.35 -1.89 -13.74
CA ARG A 199 6.49 -1.14 -13.22
C ARG A 199 6.05 0.12 -12.48
N LEU A 200 5.22 0.96 -13.11
CA LEU A 200 4.72 2.19 -12.50
C LEU A 200 3.95 1.90 -11.19
N LEU A 201 3.03 0.94 -11.20
CA LEU A 201 2.26 0.56 -10.02
C LEU A 201 3.16 0.07 -8.88
N LEU A 202 4.19 -0.73 -9.18
CA LEU A 202 5.14 -1.22 -8.17
C LEU A 202 6.07 -0.12 -7.66
N GLU A 203 6.45 0.86 -8.49
CA GLU A 203 7.23 2.04 -8.08
C GLU A 203 6.40 2.96 -7.17
N ARG A 204 5.13 3.19 -7.51
CA ARG A 204 4.13 3.85 -6.65
C ARG A 204 3.69 2.93 -5.48
N GLY A 205 4.15 1.67 -5.52
CA GLY A 205 4.08 0.55 -4.60
C GLY A 205 2.70 0.09 -4.17
N ALA A 206 1.99 -0.35 -5.19
CA ALA A 206 1.06 -1.46 -5.12
C ALA A 206 1.67 -2.66 -4.39
N GLU A 207 0.86 -3.35 -3.59
CA GLU A 207 1.26 -4.57 -2.89
C GLU A 207 1.36 -5.74 -3.88
N VAL A 208 2.59 -6.24 -4.06
CA VAL A 208 2.92 -7.22 -5.10
C VAL A 208 2.20 -8.56 -4.91
N ASP A 209 1.92 -8.94 -3.66
CA ASP A 209 1.22 -10.17 -3.29
C ASP A 209 -0.24 -9.93 -2.85
N SER A 210 -0.81 -8.77 -3.20
CA SER A 210 -2.19 -8.42 -2.88
C SER A 210 -3.15 -9.45 -3.48
N VAL A 211 -4.24 -9.75 -2.78
CA VAL A 211 -5.22 -10.75 -3.23
C VAL A 211 -6.55 -10.11 -3.57
N ASN A 212 -7.21 -10.60 -4.61
CA ASN A 212 -8.59 -10.22 -4.89
C ASN A 212 -9.55 -10.79 -3.84
N ALA A 213 -10.54 -9.99 -3.42
CA ALA A 213 -11.39 -10.33 -2.29
C ALA A 213 -12.86 -10.62 -2.66
N TYR A 214 -13.26 -10.48 -3.93
CA TYR A 214 -14.66 -10.61 -4.34
C TYR A 214 -15.23 -12.01 -4.00
N PRO A 215 -16.20 -12.11 -3.07
CA PRO A 215 -16.63 -13.40 -2.51
C PRO A 215 -17.19 -14.39 -3.54
N ALA A 216 -17.84 -13.89 -4.60
CA ALA A 216 -18.44 -14.69 -5.64
C ALA A 216 -17.47 -15.04 -6.79
N SER A 217 -16.22 -14.55 -6.74
CA SER A 217 -15.24 -14.85 -7.78
C SER A 217 -14.69 -16.27 -7.65
N PRO A 218 -14.63 -17.07 -8.73
CA PRO A 218 -13.87 -18.32 -8.74
C PRO A 218 -12.36 -18.10 -8.57
N PHE A 219 -11.90 -16.85 -8.80
CA PHE A 219 -10.51 -16.45 -8.67
C PHE A 219 -10.16 -15.84 -7.32
N ARG A 220 -11.07 -15.85 -6.33
CA ARG A 220 -10.84 -15.23 -5.02
C ARG A 220 -9.56 -15.73 -4.36
N GLY A 221 -8.74 -14.80 -3.86
CA GLY A 221 -7.46 -15.09 -3.22
C GLY A 221 -6.26 -15.18 -4.17
N ILE A 222 -6.43 -14.91 -5.47
CA ILE A 222 -5.35 -14.94 -6.45
C ILE A 222 -4.48 -13.68 -6.35
N THR A 223 -3.17 -13.86 -6.46
CA THR A 223 -2.19 -12.75 -6.51
C THR A 223 -1.96 -12.30 -7.96
N PRO A 224 -1.40 -11.10 -8.20
CA PRO A 224 -1.03 -10.66 -9.55
C PRO A 224 -0.11 -11.64 -10.28
N LEU A 225 0.86 -12.25 -9.58
CA LEU A 225 1.75 -13.26 -10.18
C LEU A 225 1.00 -14.54 -10.60
N LEU A 226 0.12 -15.04 -9.73
CA LEU A 226 -0.70 -16.21 -10.05
C LEU A 226 -1.70 -15.91 -11.17
N PHE A 227 -2.23 -14.68 -11.22
CA PHE A 227 -3.12 -14.22 -12.28
C PHE A 227 -2.38 -14.08 -13.61
N ASN A 228 -1.16 -13.54 -13.62
CA ASN A 228 -0.30 -13.44 -14.80
C ASN A 228 0.04 -14.83 -15.37
N ALA A 229 0.25 -15.83 -14.52
CA ALA A 229 0.53 -17.20 -14.95
C ALA A 229 -0.62 -17.86 -15.75
N LEU A 230 -1.87 -17.37 -15.59
CA LEU A 230 -3.05 -17.81 -16.35
C LEU A 230 -3.18 -17.17 -17.74
N GLN A 231 -2.34 -16.18 -18.05
CA GLN A 231 -2.47 -15.38 -19.28
C GLN A 231 -1.69 -16.00 -20.43
N LYS A 232 -1.42 -15.22 -21.49
CA LYS A 232 -0.67 -15.68 -22.66
C LYS A 232 0.84 -15.69 -22.40
N ASP A 233 1.56 -16.55 -23.11
CA ASP A 233 3.00 -16.77 -22.95
C ASP A 233 3.88 -15.53 -23.26
N ASP A 234 3.34 -14.52 -23.96
CA ASP A 234 4.01 -13.25 -24.23
C ASP A 234 4.14 -12.35 -23.00
N CYS A 235 3.48 -12.68 -21.89
CA CYS A 235 3.44 -11.88 -20.66
C CYS A 235 4.58 -12.20 -19.67
N ALA A 236 5.63 -12.90 -20.12
CA ALA A 236 6.78 -13.29 -19.29
C ALA A 236 7.59 -12.10 -18.71
N GLU A 237 7.53 -10.92 -19.36
CA GLU A 237 8.14 -9.71 -18.81
C GLU A 237 7.43 -9.25 -17.54
N VAL A 238 6.10 -9.25 -17.53
CA VAL A 238 5.30 -8.97 -16.33
C VAL A 238 5.66 -9.94 -15.21
N THR A 239 5.79 -11.24 -15.51
CA THR A 239 6.23 -12.24 -14.53
C THR A 239 7.56 -11.83 -13.91
N ARG A 240 8.53 -11.42 -14.74
CA ARG A 240 9.85 -10.97 -14.27
C ARG A 240 9.73 -9.73 -13.39
N LEU A 241 8.93 -8.74 -13.78
CA LEU A 241 8.72 -7.51 -13.00
C LEU A 241 8.09 -7.77 -11.64
N LEU A 242 7.07 -8.64 -11.58
CA LEU A 242 6.44 -9.04 -10.33
C LEU A 242 7.42 -9.78 -9.42
N LEU A 243 8.22 -10.69 -9.98
CA LEU A 243 9.29 -11.37 -9.25
C LEU A 243 10.38 -10.39 -8.82
N ASP A 244 10.72 -9.40 -9.64
CA ASP A 244 11.69 -8.32 -9.36
C ASP A 244 11.19 -7.31 -8.33
N ALA A 245 9.88 -7.25 -8.08
CA ALA A 245 9.28 -6.56 -6.94
C ALA A 245 8.98 -7.49 -5.74
N GLY A 246 9.32 -8.77 -5.88
CA GLY A 246 9.33 -9.75 -4.80
C GLY A 246 8.01 -10.44 -4.55
N ALA A 247 7.24 -10.69 -5.60
CA ALA A 247 6.11 -11.61 -5.58
C ALA A 247 6.53 -13.01 -5.08
N ASP A 248 5.73 -13.63 -4.23
CA ASP A 248 5.98 -14.99 -3.76
C ASP A 248 5.59 -16.05 -4.82
N ALA A 249 6.58 -16.53 -5.56
CA ALA A 249 6.41 -17.61 -6.54
C ALA A 249 5.91 -18.94 -5.95
N ASN A 250 6.02 -19.14 -4.63
CA ASN A 250 5.57 -20.35 -3.94
C ASN A 250 4.15 -20.26 -3.41
N ARG A 251 3.52 -19.07 -3.46
CA ARG A 251 2.11 -18.90 -3.11
C ARG A 251 1.26 -19.86 -3.93
N VAL A 252 0.30 -20.49 -3.27
CA VAL A 252 -0.56 -21.51 -3.85
C VAL A 252 -1.96 -20.96 -4.03
N PHE A 253 -2.51 -21.10 -5.23
CA PHE A 253 -3.91 -20.86 -5.55
C PHE A 253 -4.55 -22.17 -6.04
N GLN A 254 -5.63 -22.60 -5.38
CA GLN A 254 -6.31 -23.87 -5.66
C GLN A 254 -5.35 -25.09 -5.72
N GLY A 255 -4.38 -25.14 -4.81
CA GLY A 255 -3.40 -26.23 -4.75
C GLY A 255 -2.24 -26.14 -5.75
N ARG A 256 -2.18 -25.10 -6.59
CA ARG A 256 -1.16 -24.91 -7.63
C ARG A 256 -0.35 -23.63 -7.41
N LYS A 257 0.96 -23.69 -7.63
CA LYS A 257 1.85 -22.51 -7.66
C LYS A 257 1.81 -21.84 -9.03
N ALA A 258 2.39 -20.65 -9.14
CA ALA A 258 2.50 -19.93 -10.42
C ALA A 258 3.18 -20.80 -11.51
N LEU A 259 4.22 -21.56 -11.15
CA LEU A 259 4.91 -22.46 -12.07
C LEU A 259 3.99 -23.60 -12.55
N ASP A 260 3.22 -24.20 -11.64
CA ASP A 260 2.29 -25.28 -11.98
C ASP A 260 1.16 -24.77 -12.89
N ILE A 261 0.71 -23.54 -12.65
CA ILE A 261 -0.28 -22.84 -13.48
C ILE A 261 0.28 -22.63 -14.89
N ALA A 262 1.42 -21.95 -15.01
CA ALA A 262 2.07 -21.67 -16.29
C ALA A 262 2.35 -22.94 -17.10
N MET A 263 2.75 -24.03 -16.43
CA MET A 263 3.00 -25.30 -17.12
C MET A 263 1.74 -25.95 -17.69
N ALA A 264 0.58 -25.88 -17.04
CA ALA A 264 -0.63 -26.49 -17.60
C ALA A 264 -1.29 -25.62 -18.68
N GLU A 265 -1.12 -24.31 -18.63
CA GLU A 265 -1.57 -23.39 -19.68
C GLU A 265 -0.61 -23.39 -20.90
N ASN A 266 0.49 -24.16 -20.86
CA ASN A 266 1.55 -24.21 -21.87
C ASN A 266 2.30 -22.88 -22.06
N ASN A 267 2.42 -22.08 -21.00
CA ASN A 267 3.17 -20.83 -20.98
C ASN A 267 4.66 -21.10 -20.69
N HIS A 268 5.39 -21.53 -21.71
CA HIS A 268 6.80 -21.93 -21.61
C HIS A 268 7.74 -20.80 -21.17
N ARG A 269 7.58 -19.57 -21.69
CA ARG A 269 8.41 -18.42 -21.31
C ARG A 269 8.16 -18.00 -19.87
N ILE A 270 6.90 -17.97 -19.44
CA ILE A 270 6.54 -17.69 -18.04
C ILE A 270 7.14 -18.75 -17.13
N ALA A 271 7.00 -20.04 -17.49
CA ALA A 271 7.57 -21.15 -16.72
C ALA A 271 9.10 -21.07 -16.64
N ASP A 272 9.78 -20.67 -17.71
CA ASP A 272 11.23 -20.51 -17.71
C ASP A 272 11.68 -19.34 -16.84
N VAL A 273 10.96 -18.21 -16.87
CA VAL A 273 11.20 -17.11 -15.93
C VAL A 273 11.03 -17.61 -14.50
N LEU A 274 9.94 -18.33 -14.18
CA LEU A 274 9.67 -18.87 -12.84
C LEU A 274 10.69 -19.91 -12.35
N ARG A 275 11.28 -20.71 -13.25
CA ARG A 275 12.35 -21.67 -12.94
C ARG A 275 13.70 -21.00 -12.71
N THR A 276 14.00 -19.98 -13.50
CA THR A 276 15.30 -19.28 -13.48
C THR A 276 15.33 -18.17 -12.44
N SER A 277 14.17 -17.63 -12.06
CA SER A 277 14.02 -16.69 -10.98
C SER A 277 14.37 -17.34 -9.65
N LYS A 278 15.52 -16.95 -9.11
CA LYS A 278 15.85 -17.24 -7.72
C LYS A 278 14.89 -16.44 -6.83
N PRO A 279 14.39 -16.98 -5.70
CA PRO A 279 13.62 -16.20 -4.75
C PRO A 279 14.42 -14.94 -4.41
N GLN A 280 13.77 -13.77 -4.49
CA GLN A 280 14.48 -12.49 -4.38
C GLN A 280 15.38 -12.44 -3.16
N GLN A 281 16.68 -12.42 -3.46
CA GLN A 281 17.73 -12.20 -2.50
C GLN A 281 18.24 -10.78 -2.69
N ILE A 282 17.69 -9.83 -1.94
CA ILE A 282 18.32 -8.51 -1.85
C ILE A 282 19.59 -8.69 -1.01
N ALA A 283 20.76 -8.38 -1.58
CA ALA A 283 22.05 -8.59 -0.94
C ALA A 283 22.25 -10.01 -0.35
N GLY A 284 21.64 -11.04 -0.96
CA GLY A 284 21.71 -12.44 -0.47
C GLY A 284 20.64 -12.82 0.56
N ALA A 285 19.80 -11.90 1.04
CA ALA A 285 18.82 -12.16 2.10
C ALA A 285 17.44 -12.54 1.56
N ARG A 286 16.82 -13.57 2.15
CA ARG A 286 15.51 -14.10 1.75
C ARG A 286 14.36 -13.22 2.24
N ARG A 287 13.47 -12.79 1.34
CA ARG A 287 12.21 -12.13 1.74
C ARG A 287 11.32 -13.11 2.52
N ILE A 288 10.73 -12.65 3.61
CA ILE A 288 9.73 -13.38 4.38
C ILE A 288 8.40 -12.64 4.32
N HIS A 289 7.32 -13.41 4.12
CA HIS A 289 5.96 -12.91 3.94
C HIS A 289 5.09 -13.30 5.14
N GLY A 290 3.97 -12.59 5.31
CA GLY A 290 3.03 -12.83 6.41
C GLY A 290 3.57 -12.42 7.78
N LEU A 291 2.71 -12.52 8.79
CA LEU A 291 3.06 -12.25 10.18
C LEU A 291 3.55 -13.52 10.90
N PRO A 292 4.43 -13.38 11.90
CA PRO A 292 4.73 -14.48 12.79
C PRO A 292 3.48 -14.86 13.62
N PRO A 293 3.45 -16.07 14.21
CA PRO A 293 2.41 -16.44 15.15
C PRO A 293 2.32 -15.42 16.30
N LEU A 294 1.09 -15.05 16.67
CA LEU A 294 0.85 -14.13 17.77
C LEU A 294 1.25 -14.77 19.12
N PRO A 295 1.70 -13.98 20.12
CA PRO A 295 1.98 -14.51 21.45
C PRO A 295 0.72 -15.15 22.07
N ALA A 296 0.85 -16.40 22.54
CA ALA A 296 -0.27 -17.07 23.19
C ALA A 296 -0.61 -16.42 24.54
N ARG A 297 -1.91 -16.36 24.87
CA ARG A 297 -2.40 -15.90 26.18
C ARG A 297 -3.23 -16.99 26.88
N PRO A 298 -2.58 -17.97 27.55
CA PRO A 298 -3.28 -19.03 28.26
C PRO A 298 -4.19 -18.50 29.38
N PRO A 299 -5.36 -19.09 29.64
CA PRO A 299 -6.28 -18.66 30.70
C PRO A 299 -5.70 -18.74 32.13
N ASP A 300 -4.75 -19.65 32.35
CA ASP A 300 -4.07 -19.88 33.62
C ASP A 300 -2.76 -19.09 33.79
N ALA A 301 -2.43 -18.23 32.81
CA ALA A 301 -1.22 -17.41 32.85
C ALA A 301 -1.29 -16.31 33.90
N HIS A 302 -0.12 -15.90 34.41
CA HIS A 302 0.03 -14.78 35.34
C HIS A 302 0.97 -13.72 34.76
N LYS A 303 1.10 -12.56 35.41
CA LYS A 303 1.99 -11.47 34.97
C LYS A 303 3.44 -11.90 34.64
N GLY A 304 4.03 -12.86 35.35
CA GLY A 304 5.38 -13.35 35.03
C GLY A 304 5.47 -14.14 33.72
N THR A 305 4.36 -14.71 33.24
CA THR A 305 4.31 -15.53 32.02
C THR A 305 4.57 -14.68 30.77
N PHE A 306 4.15 -13.41 30.81
CA PHE A 306 4.31 -12.46 29.70
C PHE A 306 5.59 -11.61 29.82
N GLY A 307 6.51 -12.01 30.71
CA GLY A 307 7.79 -11.37 30.91
C GLY A 307 7.73 -9.95 31.49
N SER A 308 8.92 -9.37 31.67
CA SER A 308 9.11 -8.04 32.25
C SER A 308 10.00 -7.18 31.36
N ALA A 309 9.56 -5.95 31.05
CA ALA A 309 10.28 -5.01 30.20
C ALA A 309 10.79 -3.81 31.01
N LEU A 310 12.06 -3.44 30.80
CA LEU A 310 12.65 -2.22 31.34
C LEU A 310 12.86 -1.19 30.23
N ILE A 311 12.27 -0.01 30.35
CA ILE A 311 12.44 1.07 29.37
C ILE A 311 13.27 2.18 30.00
N ILE A 312 14.40 2.50 29.38
CA ILE A 312 15.39 3.45 29.89
C ILE A 312 15.40 4.66 28.95
N GLY A 313 15.07 5.82 29.49
CA GLY A 313 14.92 7.02 28.68
C GLY A 313 14.63 8.27 29.50
N GLY A 314 14.23 9.31 28.78
CA GLY A 314 13.80 10.59 29.35
C GLY A 314 14.96 11.49 29.74
N SER A 315 14.67 12.78 29.70
CA SER A 315 15.53 13.87 30.16
C SER A 315 14.65 15.09 30.43
N ARG A 316 15.20 16.13 31.05
CA ARG A 316 14.49 17.41 31.22
C ARG A 316 14.00 17.92 29.87
N GLY A 317 12.68 18.05 29.73
CA GLY A 317 12.01 18.46 28.48
C GLY A 317 11.55 17.31 27.57
N MET A 318 12.01 16.07 27.81
CA MET A 318 11.71 14.89 26.98
C MET A 318 11.13 13.72 27.78
N SER A 319 10.45 14.00 28.90
CA SER A 319 9.84 12.96 29.76
C SER A 319 8.70 12.18 29.07
N GLY A 320 8.05 12.79 28.08
CA GLY A 320 6.95 12.18 27.33
C GLY A 320 7.38 10.95 26.52
N ALA A 321 8.59 10.98 25.93
CA ALA A 321 9.08 9.90 25.06
C ALA A 321 9.15 8.55 25.80
N VAL A 322 9.83 8.53 26.95
CA VAL A 322 9.96 7.31 27.75
C VAL A 322 8.63 6.87 28.37
N ALA A 323 7.74 7.81 28.69
CA ALA A 323 6.41 7.50 29.19
C ALA A 323 5.53 6.83 28.12
N LEU A 324 5.51 7.36 26.89
CA LEU A 324 4.80 6.76 25.74
C LEU A 324 5.27 5.33 25.47
N ALA A 325 6.58 5.12 25.43
CA ALA A 325 7.16 3.78 25.28
C ALA A 325 6.71 2.83 26.42
N GLY A 326 6.68 3.33 27.66
CA GLY A 326 6.22 2.57 28.83
C GLY A 326 4.75 2.12 28.72
N VAL A 327 3.86 3.03 28.30
CA VAL A 327 2.43 2.71 28.10
C VAL A 327 2.25 1.76 26.92
N ALA A 328 2.97 1.98 25.81
CA ALA A 328 2.92 1.10 24.65
C ALA A 328 3.33 -0.34 24.99
N ALA A 329 4.36 -0.52 25.83
CA ALA A 329 4.78 -1.85 26.27
C ALA A 329 3.70 -2.59 27.07
N LEU A 330 2.91 -1.88 27.90
CA LEU A 330 1.75 -2.45 28.59
C LEU A 330 0.68 -2.89 27.57
N HIS A 331 0.37 -2.05 26.59
CA HIS A 331 -0.62 -2.33 25.54
C HIS A 331 -0.19 -3.47 24.60
N ALA A 332 1.11 -3.69 24.42
CA ALA A 332 1.66 -4.84 23.69
C ALA A 332 1.66 -6.16 24.49
N GLY A 333 1.18 -6.13 25.73
CA GLY A 333 0.99 -7.33 26.54
C GLY A 333 2.18 -7.75 27.39
N ALA A 334 3.17 -6.87 27.62
CA ALA A 334 4.19 -7.14 28.63
C ALA A 334 3.53 -7.35 30.01
N GLY A 335 3.93 -8.39 30.73
CA GLY A 335 3.30 -8.71 32.01
C GLY A 335 3.69 -7.76 33.14
N LEU A 336 4.90 -7.22 33.08
CA LEU A 336 5.40 -6.17 33.97
C LEU A 336 6.20 -5.15 33.15
N VAL A 337 6.05 -3.87 33.46
CA VAL A 337 6.83 -2.80 32.86
C VAL A 337 7.45 -1.93 33.96
N SER A 338 8.74 -1.65 33.82
CA SER A 338 9.47 -0.69 34.63
C SER A 338 10.06 0.39 33.74
N VAL A 339 9.90 1.65 34.12
CA VAL A 339 10.41 2.80 33.37
C VAL A 339 11.51 3.49 34.19
N ALA A 340 12.72 3.48 33.67
CA ALA A 340 13.88 4.12 34.29
C ALA A 340 14.13 5.48 33.65
N ALA A 341 14.13 6.54 34.47
CA ALA A 341 14.29 7.91 34.01
C ALA A 341 15.08 8.75 35.03
N PRO A 342 15.70 9.87 34.61
CA PRO A 342 16.36 10.81 35.53
C PRO A 342 15.45 11.21 36.69
N GLY A 343 16.01 11.31 37.89
CA GLY A 343 15.25 11.62 39.11
C GLY A 343 14.35 12.85 39.00
N CYS A 344 14.78 13.91 38.29
CA CYS A 344 13.97 15.11 38.11
C CYS A 344 12.72 14.94 37.22
N VAL A 345 12.68 13.95 36.33
CA VAL A 345 11.52 13.67 35.47
C VAL A 345 10.77 12.40 35.86
N ALA A 346 11.36 11.55 36.71
CA ALA A 346 10.73 10.31 37.18
C ALA A 346 9.33 10.51 37.80
N PRO A 347 9.03 11.59 38.56
CA PRO A 347 7.67 11.87 39.02
C PRO A 347 6.66 12.14 37.89
N ILE A 348 7.09 12.83 36.82
CA ILE A 348 6.25 13.12 35.66
C ILE A 348 5.94 11.82 34.91
N VAL A 349 6.96 10.97 34.74
CA VAL A 349 6.80 9.64 34.15
C VAL A 349 5.85 8.80 35.02
N ALA A 350 6.07 8.72 36.34
CA ALA A 350 5.19 7.98 37.23
C ALA A 350 3.72 8.44 37.17
N ALA A 351 3.48 9.74 36.96
CA ALA A 351 2.14 10.31 36.84
C ALA A 351 1.46 10.00 35.49
N ALA A 352 2.23 9.66 34.45
CA ALA A 352 1.67 9.42 33.11
C ALA A 352 0.84 8.11 33.05
N HIS A 353 1.19 7.09 33.83
CA HIS A 353 0.40 5.87 33.91
C HIS A 353 0.65 5.08 35.21
N PRO A 354 -0.40 4.61 35.92
CA PRO A 354 -0.24 3.96 37.22
C PRO A 354 0.21 2.49 37.14
N SER A 355 0.11 1.85 35.97
CA SER A 355 0.31 0.39 35.85
C SER A 355 1.76 -0.05 35.56
N TYR A 356 2.72 0.87 35.42
CA TYR A 356 4.14 0.54 35.42
C TYR A 356 4.83 1.06 36.68
N THR A 357 5.98 0.49 37.01
CA THR A 357 6.83 1.01 38.10
C THR A 357 7.89 1.96 37.55
N THR A 358 8.44 2.83 38.39
CA THR A 358 9.52 3.75 37.99
C THR A 358 10.84 3.45 38.72
N VAL A 359 11.95 3.65 38.02
CA VAL A 359 13.32 3.56 38.55
C VAL A 359 13.98 4.93 38.38
N TRP A 360 14.47 5.48 39.48
CA TRP A 360 14.91 6.88 39.52
C TRP A 360 16.42 6.90 39.38
N LEU A 361 16.89 7.34 38.22
CA LEU A 361 18.29 7.27 37.82
C LEU A 361 19.07 8.50 38.29
N ALA A 362 20.34 8.27 38.61
CA ALA A 362 21.33 9.32 38.83
C ALA A 362 21.43 10.22 37.60
N GLU A 363 21.45 11.52 37.83
CA GLU A 363 21.35 12.53 36.80
C GLU A 363 22.10 13.81 37.17
N GLU A 364 22.48 14.56 36.14
CA GLU A 364 23.03 15.91 36.23
C GLU A 364 22.40 16.75 35.11
N ASP A 365 21.95 17.96 35.44
CA ASP A 365 21.22 18.87 34.53
C ASP A 365 20.04 18.24 33.79
N GLY A 366 19.41 17.23 34.39
CA GLY A 366 18.25 16.54 33.86
C GLY A 366 18.57 15.46 32.84
N GLN A 367 19.81 15.00 32.74
CA GLN A 367 20.22 13.87 31.90
C GLN A 367 20.96 12.83 32.74
N VAL A 368 20.93 11.56 32.29
CA VAL A 368 21.58 10.47 33.01
C VAL A 368 23.11 10.62 33.03
N THR A 369 23.72 10.24 34.15
CA THR A 369 25.18 10.18 34.33
C THR A 369 25.68 8.73 34.37
N PRO A 370 26.99 8.48 34.18
CA PRO A 370 27.56 7.13 34.27
C PRO A 370 27.27 6.39 35.58
N ASP A 371 27.00 7.11 36.68
CA ASP A 371 26.63 6.51 37.96
C ASP A 371 25.31 5.72 37.88
N CYS A 372 24.42 6.05 36.94
CA CYS A 372 23.17 5.35 36.76
C CYS A 372 23.35 3.92 36.24
N VAL A 373 24.50 3.61 35.61
CA VAL A 373 24.76 2.28 35.02
C VAL A 373 24.67 1.20 36.09
N LYS A 374 25.22 1.43 37.29
CA LYS A 374 25.12 0.47 38.40
C LYS A 374 23.68 0.25 38.85
N GLN A 375 22.86 1.31 38.86
CA GLN A 375 21.45 1.22 39.23
C GLN A 375 20.68 0.37 38.20
N VAL A 376 20.89 0.63 36.92
CA VAL A 376 20.27 -0.13 35.81
C VAL A 376 20.69 -1.61 35.87
N LEU A 377 21.99 -1.89 36.01
CA LEU A 377 22.51 -3.26 36.08
C LEU A 377 21.98 -4.04 37.29
N GLY A 378 21.61 -3.35 38.38
CA GLY A 378 20.93 -3.95 39.52
C GLY A 378 19.49 -4.36 39.22
N VAL A 379 18.74 -3.52 38.52
CA VAL A 379 17.31 -3.77 38.21
C VAL A 379 17.14 -4.75 37.04
N VAL A 380 18.00 -4.68 36.03
CA VAL A 380 17.89 -5.46 34.78
C VAL A 380 17.94 -6.97 34.99
N GLN A 381 18.51 -7.44 36.11
CA GLN A 381 18.59 -8.87 36.45
C GLN A 381 17.20 -9.53 36.49
N ARG A 382 16.18 -8.78 36.88
CA ARG A 382 14.78 -9.24 37.00
C ARG A 382 13.94 -9.00 35.74
N GLN A 383 14.57 -8.50 34.67
CA GLN A 383 13.90 -8.04 33.46
C GLN A 383 14.17 -9.02 32.32
N SER A 384 13.14 -9.32 31.53
CA SER A 384 13.24 -10.19 30.35
C SER A 384 13.86 -9.46 29.15
N ALA A 385 13.52 -8.18 28.95
CA ALA A 385 14.04 -7.35 27.85
C ALA A 385 14.22 -5.88 28.26
N VAL A 386 15.00 -5.14 27.47
CA VAL A 386 15.33 -3.73 27.72
C VAL A 386 15.08 -2.86 26.49
N ALA A 387 14.52 -1.68 26.67
CA ALA A 387 14.53 -0.60 25.68
C ALA A 387 15.43 0.55 26.16
N LEU A 388 16.16 1.17 25.25
CA LEU A 388 17.10 2.24 25.55
C LEU A 388 17.03 3.33 24.48
N GLY A 389 16.93 4.59 24.90
CA GLY A 389 17.12 5.73 24.01
C GLY A 389 16.03 6.80 23.98
N PRO A 390 14.72 6.49 24.09
CA PRO A 390 13.65 7.49 24.00
C PRO A 390 13.88 8.71 24.90
N GLY A 391 14.20 9.85 24.29
CA GLY A 391 14.38 11.14 24.98
C GLY A 391 15.56 11.24 25.96
N MET A 392 16.62 10.43 25.82
CA MET A 392 17.78 10.46 26.73
C MET A 392 18.66 11.70 26.60
N GLY A 393 18.62 12.41 25.47
CA GLY A 393 19.54 13.48 25.13
C GLY A 393 20.85 13.00 24.52
N GLN A 394 21.71 13.92 24.08
CA GLN A 394 22.89 13.61 23.24
C GLN A 394 24.22 14.02 23.88
N SER A 395 24.26 14.18 25.20
CA SER A 395 25.49 14.56 25.90
C SER A 395 26.54 13.45 25.87
N ARG A 396 27.79 13.83 26.13
CA ARG A 396 28.90 12.88 26.28
C ARG A 396 28.65 11.85 27.39
N ALA A 397 27.99 12.27 28.48
CA ALA A 397 27.62 11.39 29.58
C ALA A 397 26.61 10.33 29.12
N VAL A 398 25.56 10.72 28.40
CA VAL A 398 24.58 9.79 27.82
C VAL A 398 25.25 8.79 26.89
N ARG A 399 26.17 9.25 26.04
CA ARG A 399 26.94 8.37 25.15
C ARG A 399 27.72 7.30 25.94
N GLN A 400 28.39 7.69 27.02
CA GLN A 400 29.09 6.74 27.89
C GLN A 400 28.13 5.75 28.55
N VAL A 401 26.99 6.22 29.04
CA VAL A 401 25.94 5.37 29.63
C VAL A 401 25.45 4.33 28.62
N VAL A 402 25.12 4.74 27.39
CA VAL A 402 24.62 3.83 26.34
C VAL A 402 25.65 2.74 26.02
N VAL A 403 26.91 3.11 25.80
CA VAL A 403 27.98 2.15 25.51
C VAL A 403 28.22 1.19 26.68
N GLN A 404 28.22 1.68 27.92
CA GLN A 404 28.40 0.85 29.11
C GLN A 404 27.22 -0.10 29.35
N LEU A 405 25.99 0.36 29.12
CA LEU A 405 24.79 -0.47 29.23
C LEU A 405 24.75 -1.54 28.13
N LEU A 406 25.11 -1.19 26.89
CA LEU A 406 25.18 -2.15 25.80
C LEU A 406 26.14 -3.31 26.11
N ALA A 407 27.29 -2.99 26.74
CA ALA A 407 28.27 -3.98 27.18
C ALA A 407 27.84 -4.77 28.43
N GLY A 408 27.13 -4.15 29.37
CA GLY A 408 26.79 -4.77 30.67
C GLY A 408 25.44 -5.49 30.71
N VAL A 409 24.52 -5.20 29.78
CA VAL A 409 23.17 -5.77 29.78
C VAL A 409 23.11 -7.05 28.94
N HIS A 410 22.96 -8.18 29.62
CA HIS A 410 22.84 -9.52 29.05
C HIS A 410 21.37 -9.96 28.89
N ARG A 411 20.56 -9.16 28.18
CA ARG A 411 19.13 -9.40 27.88
C ARG A 411 18.81 -8.92 26.46
N PRO A 412 17.81 -9.47 25.75
CA PRO A 412 17.31 -8.83 24.51
C PRO A 412 17.12 -7.32 24.70
N MET A 413 17.59 -6.53 23.73
CA MET A 413 17.60 -5.07 23.83
C MET A 413 17.05 -4.43 22.56
N VAL A 414 16.25 -3.37 22.69
CA VAL A 414 15.92 -2.44 21.60
C VAL A 414 16.58 -1.09 21.85
N ILE A 415 17.18 -0.51 20.81
CA ILE A 415 17.81 0.81 20.84
C ILE A 415 17.14 1.71 19.81
N ASP A 416 16.74 2.90 20.25
CA ASP A 416 16.06 3.90 19.43
C ASP A 416 16.61 5.31 19.71
N ALA A 417 16.26 6.27 18.85
CA ALA A 417 16.42 7.69 19.09
C ALA A 417 17.84 8.10 19.55
N ASP A 418 17.95 8.73 20.72
CA ASP A 418 19.22 9.19 21.27
C ASP A 418 20.19 8.04 21.60
N GLY A 419 19.65 6.84 21.85
CA GLY A 419 20.45 5.62 21.97
C GLY A 419 21.20 5.30 20.68
N LEU A 420 20.56 5.50 19.51
CA LEU A 420 21.20 5.35 18.20
C LEU A 420 22.20 6.47 17.93
N ASN A 421 21.85 7.72 18.26
CA ASN A 421 22.77 8.86 18.12
C ASN A 421 24.05 8.68 18.96
N ALA A 422 23.97 8.02 20.11
CA ALA A 422 25.12 7.67 20.93
C ALA A 422 26.06 6.63 20.26
N LEU A 423 25.57 5.82 19.32
CA LEU A 423 26.33 4.74 18.67
C LEU A 423 27.07 5.15 17.39
N VAL A 424 26.85 6.35 16.84
CA VAL A 424 27.43 6.80 15.56
C VAL A 424 28.96 6.67 15.47
N ASP A 425 29.66 6.83 16.61
CA ASP A 425 31.12 6.68 16.70
C ASP A 425 31.56 5.40 17.44
N HIS A 426 30.62 4.51 17.77
CA HIS A 426 30.81 3.36 18.66
C HIS A 426 30.04 2.11 18.21
N LEU A 427 29.91 1.90 16.89
CA LEU A 427 29.24 0.71 16.34
C LEU A 427 29.94 -0.60 16.73
N ASP A 428 31.24 -0.55 17.00
CA ASP A 428 32.03 -1.68 17.52
C ASP A 428 31.52 -2.20 18.87
N ALA A 429 30.75 -1.40 19.61
CA ALA A 429 30.10 -1.83 20.84
C ALA A 429 28.95 -2.83 20.57
N LEU A 430 28.28 -2.76 19.41
CA LEU A 430 27.28 -3.75 18.99
C LEU A 430 27.95 -5.10 18.76
N ASP A 431 29.10 -5.10 18.07
CA ASP A 431 29.82 -6.29 17.67
C ASP A 431 30.39 -7.07 18.87
N LYS A 432 30.67 -6.38 19.99
CA LYS A 432 31.20 -6.97 21.22
C LYS A 432 30.14 -7.66 22.08
N ARG A 433 28.87 -7.55 21.72
CA ARG A 433 27.78 -8.09 22.52
C ARG A 433 27.72 -9.63 22.41
N PRO A 434 27.74 -10.36 23.53
CA PRO A 434 27.76 -11.82 23.48
C PRO A 434 26.39 -12.39 23.07
N PRO A 435 26.34 -13.44 22.22
CA PRO A 435 25.15 -14.26 22.06
C PRO A 435 24.72 -14.88 23.40
N PRO A 436 23.42 -15.17 23.63
CA PRO A 436 22.30 -15.09 22.69
C PRO A 436 21.47 -13.81 22.86
N HIS A 437 22.07 -12.66 23.19
CA HIS A 437 21.33 -11.43 23.49
C HIS A 437 21.14 -10.57 22.23
N PRO A 438 20.02 -10.68 21.49
CA PRO A 438 19.82 -9.91 20.28
C PRO A 438 19.65 -8.43 20.60
N THR A 439 20.09 -7.59 19.66
CA THR A 439 19.85 -6.15 19.68
C THR A 439 18.97 -5.80 18.48
N VAL A 440 17.85 -5.12 18.73
CA VAL A 440 16.97 -4.54 17.72
C VAL A 440 17.29 -3.04 17.64
N LEU A 441 17.58 -2.54 16.44
CA LEU A 441 17.75 -1.10 16.20
C LEU A 441 16.54 -0.60 15.42
N THR A 442 16.03 0.58 15.78
CA THR A 442 14.80 1.13 15.19
C THR A 442 15.00 2.50 14.53
N PRO A 443 16.03 2.74 13.68
CA PRO A 443 16.30 4.07 13.15
C PRO A 443 15.23 4.56 12.16
N HIS A 444 14.98 5.86 12.13
CA HIS A 444 14.39 6.53 10.97
C HIS A 444 15.47 6.81 9.92
N PRO A 445 15.13 7.21 8.67
CA PRO A 445 16.11 7.36 7.59
C PRO A 445 17.25 8.32 7.93
N GLY A 446 16.94 9.46 8.57
CA GLY A 446 17.94 10.39 9.11
C GLY A 446 18.86 9.84 10.23
N GLU A 447 18.38 8.98 11.12
CA GLU A 447 19.21 8.29 12.12
C GLU A 447 20.11 7.27 11.43
N PHE A 448 19.55 6.51 10.48
CA PHE A 448 20.29 5.49 9.75
C PHE A 448 21.39 6.09 8.87
N ALA A 449 21.10 7.22 8.20
CA ALA A 449 22.08 7.98 7.42
C ALA A 449 23.26 8.45 8.29
N ARG A 450 23.02 8.87 9.54
CA ARG A 450 24.10 9.22 10.50
C ARG A 450 24.94 8.01 10.88
N LEU A 451 24.32 6.85 11.13
CA LEU A 451 25.04 5.61 11.44
C LEU A 451 25.95 5.17 10.28
N LEU A 452 25.46 5.28 9.04
CA LEU A 452 26.21 4.94 7.83
C LEU A 452 27.17 6.04 7.34
N ARG A 453 27.09 7.25 7.89
CA ARG A 453 27.80 8.46 7.42
C ARG A 453 27.53 8.78 5.94
N CYS A 454 26.28 8.63 5.52
CA CYS A 454 25.80 8.97 4.19
C CYS A 454 24.61 9.95 4.26
N SER A 455 24.03 10.30 3.11
CA SER A 455 22.85 11.16 3.01
C SER A 455 21.55 10.38 3.14
N VAL A 456 20.47 11.08 3.52
CA VAL A 456 19.12 10.49 3.58
C VAL A 456 18.64 10.04 2.19
N ALA A 457 19.00 10.76 1.13
CA ALA A 457 18.65 10.40 -0.24
C ALA A 457 19.28 9.07 -0.66
N GLU A 458 20.55 8.83 -0.30
CA GLU A 458 21.21 7.54 -0.53
C GLU A 458 20.52 6.40 0.22
N VAL A 459 20.14 6.63 1.49
CA VAL A 459 19.36 5.67 2.26
C VAL A 459 18.03 5.35 1.58
N GLU A 460 17.24 6.36 1.21
CA GLU A 460 15.92 6.16 0.58
C GLU A 460 16.01 5.44 -0.76
N SER A 461 17.07 5.68 -1.55
CA SER A 461 17.26 5.03 -2.85
C SER A 461 17.53 3.52 -2.77
N ASN A 462 18.02 3.01 -1.63
CA ASN A 462 18.42 1.61 -1.48
C ASN A 462 18.20 1.06 -0.07
N ARG A 463 17.05 1.38 0.52
CA ARG A 463 16.75 1.10 1.94
C ARG A 463 16.97 -0.35 2.32
N ALA A 464 16.47 -1.29 1.50
CA ALA A 464 16.50 -2.71 1.80
C ALA A 464 17.93 -3.27 1.79
N ALA A 465 18.73 -3.00 0.75
CA ALA A 465 20.08 -3.55 0.68
C ALA A 465 21.00 -2.99 1.76
N LEU A 466 20.93 -1.68 2.03
CA LEU A 466 21.69 -1.04 3.11
C LEU A 466 21.29 -1.60 4.48
N ALA A 467 19.98 -1.76 4.72
CA ALA A 467 19.47 -2.33 5.96
C ALA A 467 19.97 -3.78 6.17
N ILE A 468 19.89 -4.61 5.14
CA ILE A 468 20.32 -6.02 5.16
C ILE A 468 21.83 -6.11 5.42
N GLN A 469 22.63 -5.30 4.72
CA GLN A 469 24.08 -5.30 4.88
C GLN A 469 24.47 -4.88 6.30
N PHE A 470 23.89 -3.78 6.80
CA PHE A 470 24.16 -3.28 8.15
C PHE A 470 23.78 -4.29 9.24
N ALA A 471 22.59 -4.90 9.12
CA ALA A 471 22.12 -5.92 10.05
C ALA A 471 23.07 -7.13 10.10
N ARG A 472 23.57 -7.56 8.94
CA ARG A 472 24.53 -8.66 8.83
C ARG A 472 25.89 -8.32 9.43
N GLU A 473 26.42 -7.14 9.12
CA GLU A 473 27.73 -6.67 9.56
C GLU A 473 27.78 -6.57 11.09
N HIS A 474 26.77 -5.97 11.70
CA HIS A 474 26.71 -5.74 13.15
C HIS A 474 25.97 -6.82 13.95
N ARG A 475 25.48 -7.86 13.26
CA ARG A 475 24.71 -8.98 13.86
C ARG A 475 23.51 -8.49 14.70
N VAL A 476 22.76 -7.55 14.15
CA VAL A 476 21.57 -6.95 14.77
C VAL A 476 20.32 -7.26 13.97
N VAL A 477 19.15 -7.09 14.59
CA VAL A 477 17.90 -6.91 13.85
C VAL A 477 17.72 -5.42 13.61
N LEU A 478 17.52 -5.03 12.36
CA LEU A 478 17.28 -3.65 11.98
C LEU A 478 15.82 -3.48 11.55
N LEU A 479 15.11 -2.55 12.19
CA LEU A 479 13.79 -2.06 11.81
C LEU A 479 13.96 -0.62 11.30
N LEU A 480 14.08 -0.46 9.98
CA LEU A 480 14.25 0.85 9.34
C LEU A 480 12.89 1.51 9.13
N LYS A 481 12.56 2.47 10.00
CA LYS A 481 11.29 3.22 10.02
C LYS A 481 11.11 4.03 8.74
N GLY A 482 9.86 4.35 8.43
CA GLY A 482 9.43 5.15 7.28
C GLY A 482 8.23 4.51 6.59
N ALA A 483 7.69 5.17 5.55
CA ALA A 483 6.72 4.53 4.66
C ALA A 483 7.35 3.23 4.14
N ARG A 484 6.59 2.13 4.18
CA ARG A 484 7.07 0.77 3.89
C ARG A 484 8.29 0.39 4.74
N THR A 485 8.06 0.24 6.05
CA THR A 485 9.13 -0.08 7.01
C THR A 485 9.78 -1.43 6.68
N ILE A 486 11.11 -1.49 6.73
CA ILE A 486 11.89 -2.71 6.45
C ILE A 486 12.38 -3.30 7.76
N VAL A 487 12.22 -4.62 7.93
CA VAL A 487 12.72 -5.35 9.11
C VAL A 487 13.62 -6.48 8.67
N THR A 488 14.85 -6.58 9.15
CA THR A 488 15.81 -7.61 8.71
C THR A 488 16.80 -8.02 9.79
N ASP A 489 17.24 -9.28 9.77
CA ASP A 489 18.36 -9.81 10.56
C ASP A 489 19.64 -10.00 9.72
N GLY A 490 19.65 -9.48 8.49
CA GLY A 490 20.75 -9.65 7.53
C GLY A 490 20.69 -10.93 6.70
N GLU A 491 19.90 -11.94 7.09
CA GLU A 491 19.66 -13.16 6.31
C GLU A 491 18.24 -13.25 5.76
N ARG A 492 17.30 -12.66 6.49
CA ARG A 492 15.88 -12.59 6.19
C ARG A 492 15.43 -11.15 6.27
N TRP A 493 14.46 -10.77 5.45
CA TRP A 493 13.89 -9.42 5.49
C TRP A 493 12.39 -9.40 5.23
N TYR A 494 11.69 -8.47 5.87
CA TYR A 494 10.26 -8.27 5.83
C TYR A 494 9.95 -6.82 5.44
N LEU A 495 8.91 -6.63 4.64
CA LEU A 495 8.36 -5.32 4.30
C LEU A 495 7.03 -5.15 5.04
N ASN A 496 6.95 -4.16 5.91
CA ASN A 496 5.70 -3.77 6.51
C ASN A 496 4.99 -2.75 5.62
N THR A 497 3.84 -3.12 5.07
CA THR A 497 3.03 -2.24 4.24
C THR A 497 1.91 -1.52 4.99
N THR A 498 1.72 -1.83 6.29
CA THR A 498 0.76 -1.11 7.12
C THR A 498 1.29 0.25 7.59
N GLY A 499 0.37 1.16 7.88
CA GLY A 499 0.63 2.51 8.35
C GLY A 499 -0.05 3.57 7.48
N GLY A 500 0.04 4.81 7.92
CA GLY A 500 -0.52 5.94 7.20
C GLY A 500 0.05 7.27 7.69
N PRO A 501 -0.36 8.39 7.05
CA PRO A 501 0.12 9.73 7.41
C PRO A 501 -0.11 10.09 8.88
N ALA A 502 -1.14 9.52 9.53
CA ALA A 502 -1.41 9.66 10.96
C ALA A 502 -0.21 9.29 11.88
N LEU A 503 0.73 8.46 11.41
CA LEU A 503 1.93 8.11 12.18
C LEU A 503 3.06 9.15 12.08
N ALA A 504 2.94 10.13 11.18
CA ALA A 504 3.90 11.22 10.98
C ALA A 504 3.78 12.30 12.08
N THR A 505 3.73 11.87 13.33
CA THR A 505 3.69 12.72 14.52
C THR A 505 4.85 12.38 15.45
N GLY A 506 5.36 13.38 16.18
CA GLY A 506 6.36 13.15 17.22
C GLY A 506 5.86 12.14 18.26
N GLY A 507 6.73 11.19 18.62
CA GLY A 507 6.44 10.16 19.63
C GLY A 507 5.87 8.84 19.11
N SER A 508 5.51 8.72 17.82
CA SER A 508 5.08 7.42 17.26
C SER A 508 6.20 6.37 17.31
N GLY A 509 7.45 6.80 17.07
CA GLY A 509 8.64 5.95 17.26
C GLY A 509 8.81 5.44 18.69
N ASP A 510 8.49 6.26 19.70
CA ASP A 510 8.56 5.85 21.10
C ASP A 510 7.55 4.73 21.42
N VAL A 511 6.33 4.85 20.87
CA VAL A 511 5.31 3.80 20.94
C VAL A 511 5.86 2.50 20.34
N LEU A 512 6.38 2.55 19.11
CA LEU A 512 6.97 1.39 18.44
C LEU A 512 8.08 0.73 19.26
N THR A 513 8.96 1.52 19.87
CA THR A 513 10.03 1.02 20.76
C THR A 513 9.45 0.25 21.95
N GLY A 514 8.38 0.75 22.57
CA GLY A 514 7.66 0.03 23.63
C GLY A 514 7.06 -1.30 23.16
N LEU A 515 6.46 -1.33 21.96
CA LEU A 515 5.89 -2.55 21.39
C LEU A 515 6.96 -3.64 21.17
N VAL A 516 8.11 -3.26 20.57
CA VAL A 516 9.23 -4.19 20.34
C VAL A 516 9.73 -4.73 21.68
N ALA A 517 9.93 -3.87 22.67
CA ALA A 517 10.42 -4.26 23.99
C ALA A 517 9.50 -5.27 24.69
N ALA A 518 8.20 -5.07 24.60
CA ALA A 518 7.20 -5.96 25.18
C ALA A 518 7.16 -7.34 24.50
N LEU A 519 7.25 -7.39 23.17
CA LEU A 519 7.27 -8.65 22.44
C LEU A 519 8.57 -9.43 22.69
N LEU A 520 9.70 -8.73 22.79
CA LEU A 520 10.96 -9.34 23.25
C LEU A 520 10.84 -9.88 24.68
N ALA A 521 10.19 -9.13 25.59
CA ALA A 521 9.98 -9.56 26.97
C ALA A 521 9.13 -10.84 27.08
N GLN A 522 8.17 -11.02 26.17
CA GLN A 522 7.35 -12.22 26.03
C GLN A 522 8.11 -13.43 25.45
N GLY A 523 9.41 -13.27 25.12
CA GLY A 523 10.26 -14.35 24.62
C GLY A 523 10.19 -14.56 23.11
N MET A 524 9.60 -13.62 22.37
CA MET A 524 9.53 -13.70 20.91
C MET A 524 10.92 -13.51 20.28
N PRO A 525 11.28 -14.28 19.23
CA PRO A 525 12.51 -14.05 18.47
C PRO A 525 12.59 -12.60 17.97
N ALA A 526 13.78 -12.00 18.01
CA ALA A 526 13.92 -10.55 17.78
C ALA A 526 13.42 -10.07 16.41
N LEU A 527 13.63 -10.86 15.34
CA LEU A 527 13.10 -10.55 14.01
C LEU A 527 11.56 -10.56 14.02
N ASP A 528 10.95 -11.55 14.67
CA ASP A 528 9.50 -11.71 14.72
C ASP A 528 8.85 -10.63 15.60
N ALA A 529 9.49 -10.29 16.72
CA ALA A 529 9.07 -9.19 17.59
C ALA A 529 9.06 -7.86 16.83
N ALA A 530 10.14 -7.56 16.08
CA ALA A 530 10.23 -6.34 15.28
C ALA A 530 9.20 -6.30 14.14
N ARG A 531 8.95 -7.43 13.47
CA ARG A 531 7.93 -7.55 12.40
C ARG A 531 6.53 -7.31 12.93
N LEU A 532 6.15 -8.00 14.00
CA LEU A 532 4.82 -7.89 14.58
C LEU A 532 4.59 -6.50 15.19
N ALA A 533 5.60 -5.92 15.84
CA ALA A 533 5.53 -4.55 16.34
C ALA A 533 5.32 -3.53 15.22
N ALA A 534 6.09 -3.61 14.12
CA ALA A 534 5.93 -2.72 12.97
C ALA A 534 4.52 -2.81 12.39
N HIS A 535 4.00 -4.04 12.24
CA HIS A 535 2.67 -4.26 11.68
C HIS A 535 1.55 -3.75 12.59
N LEU A 536 1.60 -4.08 13.88
CA LEU A 536 0.63 -3.63 14.88
C LEU A 536 0.62 -2.10 14.99
N HIS A 537 1.80 -1.48 14.99
CA HIS A 537 1.95 -0.03 15.00
C HIS A 537 1.35 0.61 13.74
N GLY A 538 1.65 0.06 12.56
CA GLY A 538 1.10 0.50 11.28
C GLY A 538 -0.43 0.41 11.25
N LEU A 539 -0.97 -0.75 11.64
CA LEU A 539 -2.40 -1.02 11.68
C LEU A 539 -3.13 -0.08 12.66
N ALA A 540 -2.57 0.15 13.85
CA ALA A 540 -3.11 1.12 14.80
C ALA A 540 -3.13 2.53 14.19
N GLY A 541 -2.08 2.91 13.44
CA GLY A 541 -2.02 4.16 12.70
C GLY A 541 -3.11 4.30 11.63
N GLU A 542 -3.39 3.25 10.87
CA GLU A 542 -4.47 3.25 9.86
C GLU A 542 -5.86 3.34 10.47
N ILE A 543 -6.11 2.63 11.57
CA ILE A 543 -7.39 2.71 12.29
C ILE A 543 -7.56 4.13 12.85
N MET A 544 -6.51 4.66 13.49
CA MET A 544 -6.48 6.03 14.02
C MET A 544 -6.74 7.08 12.94
N GLY A 545 -6.05 7.00 11.80
CA GLY A 545 -6.21 7.94 10.68
C GLY A 545 -7.62 7.95 10.10
N ARG A 546 -8.24 6.76 9.97
CA ARG A 546 -9.63 6.63 9.53
C ARG A 546 -10.64 7.22 10.51
N GLN A 547 -10.40 7.11 11.82
CA GLN A 547 -11.36 7.55 12.84
C GLN A 547 -11.19 9.02 13.27
N LEU A 548 -9.94 9.51 13.39
CA LEU A 548 -9.64 10.85 13.91
C LEU A 548 -9.23 11.86 12.83
N ASN A 549 -9.06 11.42 11.57
CA ASN A 549 -8.37 12.12 10.49
C ASN A 549 -6.86 12.23 10.70
N ASP A 550 -6.09 11.93 9.65
CA ASP A 550 -4.62 11.93 9.66
C ASP A 550 -4.00 13.22 10.21
N ARG A 551 -4.65 14.38 10.02
CA ARG A 551 -4.11 15.69 10.40
C ARG A 551 -4.13 15.96 11.91
N TYR A 552 -5.05 15.34 12.64
CA TYR A 552 -5.27 15.62 14.06
C TYR A 552 -4.69 14.53 14.97
N ALA A 553 -4.20 13.45 14.38
CA ALA A 553 -3.74 12.29 15.11
C ALA A 553 -2.43 12.59 15.86
N THR A 554 -2.36 12.18 17.13
CA THR A 554 -1.16 12.31 17.96
C THR A 554 -0.65 10.95 18.42
N SER A 555 0.60 10.91 18.90
CA SER A 555 1.18 9.69 19.47
C SER A 555 0.51 9.24 20.77
N ARG A 556 -0.18 10.14 21.47
CA ARG A 556 -1.01 9.78 22.62
C ARG A 556 -2.26 9.03 22.18
N ASP A 557 -2.92 9.49 21.12
CA ASP A 557 -4.12 8.86 20.57
C ASP A 557 -3.78 7.46 20.06
N LEU A 558 -2.61 7.29 19.43
CA LEU A 558 -2.13 6.01 18.90
C LEU A 558 -2.18 4.88 19.94
N LEU A 559 -1.91 5.17 21.22
CA LEU A 559 -1.98 4.17 22.30
C LEU A 559 -3.38 3.58 22.46
N ASP A 560 -4.42 4.38 22.26
CA ASP A 560 -5.82 3.96 22.38
C ASP A 560 -6.24 3.08 21.18
N PHE A 561 -5.53 3.19 20.04
CA PHE A 561 -5.75 2.40 18.83
C PHE A 561 -4.94 1.08 18.76
N LEU A 562 -4.03 0.84 19.71
CA LEU A 562 -3.32 -0.44 19.80
C LEU A 562 -4.26 -1.60 20.13
N SER A 563 -5.28 -1.38 20.98
CA SER A 563 -6.24 -2.44 21.36
C SER A 563 -7.16 -2.84 20.19
N PRO A 564 -7.77 -1.91 19.43
CA PRO A 564 -8.46 -2.23 18.17
C PRO A 564 -7.57 -3.00 17.18
N ALA A 565 -6.31 -2.59 17.02
CA ALA A 565 -5.38 -3.28 16.13
C ALA A 565 -5.12 -4.73 16.55
N TRP A 566 -4.95 -4.99 17.85
CA TRP A 566 -4.87 -6.36 18.38
C TRP A 566 -6.14 -7.16 18.10
N LYS A 567 -7.32 -6.59 18.37
CA LYS A 567 -8.62 -7.26 18.11
C LYS A 567 -8.75 -7.69 16.64
N GLN A 568 -8.30 -6.83 15.72
CA GLN A 568 -8.31 -7.14 14.30
C GLN A 568 -7.32 -8.25 13.93
N LEU A 569 -6.12 -8.28 14.55
CA LEU A 569 -5.15 -9.37 14.34
C LEU A 569 -5.62 -10.72 14.89
N ASP A 570 -6.38 -10.71 15.99
CA ASP A 570 -7.01 -11.91 16.57
C ASP A 570 -8.22 -12.42 15.74
N GLY A 571 -8.58 -11.74 14.64
CA GLY A 571 -9.71 -12.10 13.78
C GLY A 571 -11.07 -11.62 14.29
N GLY A 572 -11.09 -10.71 15.28
CA GLY A 572 -12.32 -10.08 15.76
C GLY A 572 -12.80 -8.98 14.82
N ALA A 573 -14.09 -8.96 14.49
CA ALA A 573 -14.71 -7.83 13.80
C ALA A 573 -14.51 -6.54 14.61
N VAL A 574 -14.01 -5.49 13.94
CA VAL A 574 -14.00 -4.13 14.49
C VAL A 574 -15.42 -3.60 14.29
N ASP A 575 -16.23 -3.64 15.34
CA ASP A 575 -17.55 -3.00 15.33
C ASP A 575 -17.32 -1.49 15.12
N GLY A 576 -17.88 -0.98 14.03
CA GLY A 576 -17.71 0.40 13.55
C GLY A 576 -18.45 1.44 14.36
#